data_AF-A0A919Y399-F1
#
_entry.id   AF-A0A919Y399-F1
#
_cell.length_a   1.000
_cell.length_b   1.000
_cell.length_c   1.000
_cell.angle_alpha   90.00
_cell.angle_beta   90.00
_cell.angle_gamma   90.00
#
_symmetry.space_group_name_H-M   'P 1'
#
loop_
_entity.id
_entity.type
_entity.pdbx_description
1 polymer ?
#
loop_
_entity_poly.entity_id
_entity_poly.type
_entity_poly.pdbx_seq_one_letter_code
_entity_poly.pdbx_strand_id
1 'polypeptide(L)' 'MNLEVNAIFQIAGIGIIIAMIHTVLKQMGKEDMAHWVTLIGFVVVLFMVIRLLDSLFQEIKSIFLFQ' A
#
# COMPACT_ATOMS: atom_id res chain seq x y z
N MET A 1 11.71 -12.50 -11.11
CA MET A 1 11.88 -12.57 -9.64
C MET A 1 11.94 -11.22 -8.92
N ASN A 2 12.08 -10.07 -9.59
CA ASN A 2 12.33 -8.79 -8.89
C ASN A 2 11.06 -7.96 -8.55
N LEU A 3 9.96 -8.10 -9.29
CA LEU A 3 8.80 -7.21 -9.15
C LEU A 3 7.96 -7.49 -7.89
N GLU A 4 7.68 -8.78 -7.62
CA GLU A 4 6.88 -9.20 -6.46
C GLU A 4 7.58 -8.85 -5.14
N VAL A 5 8.89 -9.11 -5.07
CA VAL A 5 9.70 -8.80 -3.88
C VAL A 5 9.79 -7.29 -3.66
N ASN A 6 9.99 -6.50 -4.73
CA ASN A 6 9.99 -5.04 -4.63
C ASN A 6 8.67 -4.48 -4.10
N ALA A 7 7.52 -5.03 -4.55
CA ALA A 7 6.20 -4.61 -4.06
C ALA A 7 6.04 -4.89 -2.55
N ILE A 8 6.49 -6.05 -2.08
CA ILE A 8 6.46 -6.40 -0.65
C ILE A 8 7.32 -5.44 0.17
N PHE A 9 8.55 -5.15 -0.27
CA PHE A 9 9.42 -4.19 0.40
C PHE A 9 8.85 -2.77 0.41
N GLN A 10 8.21 -2.34 -0.68
CA GLN A 10 7.57 -1.04 -0.76
C GLN A 10 6.41 -0.91 0.24
N ILE A 11 5.55 -1.94 0.35
CA ILE A 11 4.46 -1.97 1.33
C ILE A 11 5.02 -1.95 2.76
N ALA A 12 6.05 -2.75 3.04
CA ALA A 12 6.70 -2.77 4.35
C ALA A 12 7.30 -1.41 4.74
N GLY A 13 7.99 -0.74 3.80
CA GLY A 13 8.55 0.60 4.02
C GLY A 13 7.48 1.64 4.32
N ILE A 14 6.37 1.64 3.58
CA ILE A 14 5.22 2.51 3.84
C ILE A 14 4.66 2.24 5.24
N GLY A 15 4.51 0.98 5.63
CA GLY A 15 4.04 0.59 6.96
C GLY A 15 4.93 1.12 8.09
N ILE A 16 6.25 1.06 7.94
CA ILE A 16 7.20 1.61 8.92
C ILE A 16 7.03 3.12 9.05
N ILE A 17 6.94 3.84 7.92
CA ILE A 17 6.77 5.30 7.91
C ILE A 17 5.46 5.70 8.60
N ILE A 18 4.35 5.02 8.29
CA ILE A 18 3.05 5.28 8.93
C ILE A 18 3.13 5.05 10.43
N ALA A 19 3.76 3.95 10.87
CA ALA A 19 3.90 3.63 12.30
C ALA A 19 4.74 4.68 13.04
N MET A 20 5.81 5.17 12.41
CA MET A 20 6.62 6.27 12.94
C MET A 20 5.79 7.55 13.07
N ILE A 21 5.07 7.95 12.02
CA ILE A 21 4.22 9.15 12.04
C ILE A 21 3.12 9.04 13.10
N HIS A 22 2.45 7.88 13.19
CA HIS A 22 1.44 7.62 14.21
C HIS A 22 2.04 7.80 15.63
N THR A 23 3.21 7.22 15.89
CA THR A 23 3.88 7.32 17.19
C THR A 23 4.22 8.77 17.52
N VAL A 24 4.74 9.53 16.56
CA VAL A 24 5.06 10.95 16.72
C VAL A 24 3.81 11.79 16.97
N LEU A 25 2.72 11.59 16.22
CA LEU A 25 1.44 12.30 16.42
C LEU A 25 0.84 12.01 17.80
N LYS A 26 0.88 10.75 18.23
CA LYS A 26 0.44 10.36 19.57
C LYS A 26 1.27 11.02 20.67
N GLN A 27 2.60 11.09 20.52
CA GLN A 27 3.48 11.80 21.46
C GLN A 27 3.22 13.32 21.50
N MET A 28 2.75 13.91 20.40
CA MET A 28 2.34 15.32 20.35
C MET A 28 0.93 15.57 20.93
N GLY A 29 0.26 14.55 21.46
CA GLY A 29 -1.12 14.66 21.96
C GLY A 29 -2.18 14.77 20.84
N LYS A 30 -1.82 14.48 19.59
CA LYS A 30 -2.70 14.55 18.41
C LYS A 30 -3.20 13.15 18.03
N GLU A 31 -3.84 12.48 18.98
CA GLU A 31 -4.26 11.07 18.82
C GLU A 31 -5.29 10.88 17.71
N ASP A 32 -6.25 11.80 17.57
CA ASP A 32 -7.22 11.77 16.46
C ASP A 32 -6.54 11.76 15.09
N MET A 33 -5.53 12.63 14.91
CA MET A 33 -4.76 12.68 13.66
C MET A 33 -3.93 11.42 13.45
N ALA A 34 -3.38 10.83 14.51
CA ALA A 34 -2.64 9.58 14.44
C ALA A 34 -3.54 8.45 13.87
N HIS A 35 -4.78 8.33 14.36
CA HIS A 35 -5.75 7.36 13.85
C HIS A 35 -6.06 7.57 12.36
N TRP A 36 -6.31 8.81 11.94
CA TRP A 36 -6.53 9.13 10.52
C TRP A 36 -5.33 8.77 9.64
N VAL A 37 -4.10 9.00 10.10
CA VAL A 37 -2.90 8.62 9.35
C VAL A 37 -2.79 7.11 9.15
N THR A 38 -3.07 6.31 10.18
CA THR A 38 -3.08 4.84 10.05
C THR A 38 -4.13 4.37 9.04
N LEU A 39 -5.34 4.94 9.08
CA LEU A 39 -6.41 4.60 8.13
C LEU A 39 -6.04 4.98 6.69
N ILE A 40 -5.55 6.20 6.47
CA ILE A 40 -5.10 6.65 5.14
C ILE A 40 -3.96 5.77 4.64
N GLY A 41 -3.00 5.46 5.51
CA GLY A 41 -1.90 4.57 5.22
C GLY A 41 -2.35 3.19 4.76
N PHE A 42 -3.35 2.61 5.44
CA PHE A 42 -3.97 1.35 5.04
C PHE A 42 -4.65 1.45 3.67
N VAL A 43 -5.43 2.51 3.43
CA VAL A 43 -6.09 2.75 2.14
C VAL A 43 -5.08 2.86 0.99
N VAL A 44 -3.95 3.53 1.20
CA VAL A 44 -2.87 3.64 0.20
C VAL A 44 -2.30 2.27 -0.16
N VAL A 45 -2.07 1.40 0.83
CA VAL A 45 -1.61 0.02 0.58
C VAL A 45 -2.64 -0.77 -0.21
N LEU A 46 -3.93 -0.66 0.13
CA LEU A 46 -4.99 -1.31 -0.64
C LEU A 46 -5.02 -0.85 -2.10
N PHE A 47 -4.84 0.45 -2.37
CA PHE A 47 -4.74 0.95 -3.74
C PHE A 47 -3.56 0.35 -4.51
N MET A 48 -2.44 0.12 -3.84
CA MET A 48 -1.28 -0.54 -4.45
C MET A 48 -1.62 -1.99 -4.86
N VAL A 49 -2.32 -2.72 -3.99
CA VAL A 49 -2.79 -4.08 -4.28
C VAL A 49 -3.77 -4.07 -5.46
N ILE A 50 -4.72 -3.14 -5.50
CA ILE A 50 -5.68 -3.01 -6.60
C ILE A 50 -4.96 -2.78 -7.95
N ARG A 51 -3.93 -1.93 -7.98
CA ARG A 51 -3.14 -1.71 -9.20
C ARG A 51 -2.38 -2.96 -9.65
N LEU A 52 -1.86 -3.73 -8.70
CA LEU A 52 -1.23 -5.01 -9.02
C LEU A 52 -2.27 -5.94 -9.66
N LEU A 53 -3.44 -6.10 -9.02
CA LEU A 53 -4.53 -6.90 -9.56
C LEU A 53 -4.95 -6.45 -10.96
N ASP A 54 -5.07 -5.15 -11.23
CA ASP A 54 -5.37 -4.64 -12.56
C ASP A 54 -4.32 -5.08 -13.59
N SER A 55 -3.03 -4.96 -13.28
CA SER A 55 -1.95 -5.46 -14.16
C SER A 55 -2.12 -6.95 -14.48
N LEU A 56 -2.41 -7.78 -13.47
CA LEU A 56 -2.65 -9.21 -13.67
C LEU A 56 -3.87 -9.45 -14.56
N PHE A 57 -4.96 -8.70 -14.36
CA PHE A 57 -6.14 -8.80 -15.22
C PHE A 57 -5.87 -8.37 -16.66
N GLN A 58 -5.04 -7.34 -16.88
CA GLN A 58 -4.63 -6.92 -18.22
C GLN A 58 -3.76 -7.98 -18.90
N GLU A 59 -2.85 -8.62 -18.16
CA GLU A 59 -2.05 -9.74 -18.66
C GLU A 59 -2.93 -10.93 -19.06
N ILE A 60 -3.90 -11.31 -18.23
CA ILE A 60 -4.88 -12.35 -18.56
C ILE A 60 -5.65 -11.95 -19.83
N LYS A 61 -6.21 -10.74 -19.88
CA LYS A 61 -6.92 -10.25 -21.07
C LYS A 61 -6.05 -10.29 -22.32
N SER A 62 -4.78 -9.90 -22.23
CA SER A 62 -3.84 -9.94 -23.35
C SER A 62 -3.64 -11.37 -23.88
N ILE A 63 -3.52 -12.36 -22.99
CA ILE A 63 -3.32 -13.75 -23.39
C ILE A 63 -4.59 -14.38 -23.98
N PHE A 64 -5.77 -14.03 -23.43
CA PHE A 64 -7.03 -14.70 -23.77
C PHE A 64 -7.93 -13.96 -24.77
N LEU A 65 -7.75 -12.64 -25.00
CA LEU A 65 -8.55 -11.84 -25.94
C LEU A 65 -7.82 -11.53 -27.26
N PHE A 66 -6.57 -11.96 -27.43
CA PHE A 66 -5.89 -12.01 -28.73
C PHE A 66 -6.00 -13.40 -29.34
N GLN A 67 -7.23 -13.79 -29.70
CA GLN A 67 -7.52 -14.63 -30.86
C GLN A 67 -8.88 -14.25 -31.45
#